data_AF-A0A7Y9XU83-F1
#
_entry.id   AF-A0A7Y9XU83-F1
#
_cell.length_a   1.000
_cell.length_b   1.000
_cell.length_c   1.000
_cell.angle_alpha   90.00
_cell.angle_beta   90.00
_cell.angle_gamma   90.00
#
_symmetry.space_group_name_H-M   'P 1'
#
loop_
_entity.id
_entity.type
_entity.pdbx_description
1 polymer ?
#
loop_
_entity_poly.entity_id
_entity_poly.type
_entity_poly.pdbx_seq_one_letter_code
_entity_poly.pdbx_strand_id
1 'polypeptide(L)' 'MSSGFGAAAIVLAGIAARALGWLPDEFWQATPAELAASLGHSATSAGGLGRDDLERLMESENG' A
#
# COMPACT_ATOMS: atom_id res chain seq x y z
N MET A 1 11.44 -9.40 8.46
CA MET A 1 11.99 -8.03 8.36
C MET A 1 11.58 -7.45 7.01
N SER A 2 10.82 -6.36 7.03
CA SER A 2 10.12 -5.76 5.87
C SER A 2 11.05 -5.00 4.91
N SER A 3 12.18 -5.60 4.52
CA SER A 3 13.22 -4.93 3.72
C SER A 3 12.75 -4.47 2.33
N GLY A 4 11.60 -4.96 1.84
CA GLY A 4 11.05 -4.58 0.53
C GLY A 4 10.18 -3.34 0.54
N PHE A 5 9.41 -3.09 1.61
CA PHE A 5 8.38 -2.04 1.58
C PHE A 5 8.98 -0.64 1.45
N GLY A 6 9.94 -0.28 2.31
CA GLY A 6 10.54 1.06 2.30
C GLY A 6 11.26 1.36 0.98
N ALA A 7 12.01 0.38 0.45
CA ALA A 7 12.68 0.52 -0.83
C ALA A 7 11.68 0.69 -1.99
N ALA A 8 10.62 -0.11 -2.03
CA ALA A 8 9.57 0.01 -3.02
C ALA A 8 8.81 1.34 -2.92
N ALA A 9 8.49 1.78 -1.71
CA ALA A 9 7.79 3.05 -1.47
C ALA A 9 8.60 4.25 -1.96
N ILE A 10 9.92 4.27 -1.77
CA ILE A 10 10.80 5.34 -2.29
C ILE A 10 10.80 5.37 -3.81
N VAL A 11 10.89 4.21 -4.47
CA VAL A 11 10.81 4.13 -5.95
C VAL A 11 9.46 4.68 -6.43
N LEU A 12 8.37 4.28 -5.78
CA LEU A 12 7.02 4.68 -6.15
C LEU A 12 6.78 6.18 -5.91
N ALA A 13 7.30 6.75 -4.82
CA ALA A 13 7.27 8.19 -4.56
C ALA A 13 8.00 8.98 -5.66
N GLY A 14 9.15 8.47 -6.13
CA GLY A 14 9.89 9.08 -7.24
C GLY A 14 9.14 9.03 -8.57
N ILE A 15 8.33 7.99 -8.80
CA ILE A 15 7.44 7.89 -9.97
C ILE A 15 6.29 8.88 -9.83
N ALA A 16 5.61 8.92 -8.68
CA ALA A 16 4.52 9.85 -8.42
C ALA A 16 4.94 11.32 -8.61
N ALA A 17 6.12 11.70 -8.10
CA ALA A 17 6.67 13.05 -8.30
C ALA A 17 6.90 13.39 -9.77
N ARG A 18 7.36 12.44 -10.60
CA ARG A 18 7.65 12.67 -12.03
C ARG A 18 6.41 12.61 -12.91
N ALA A 19 5.50 11.69 -12.65
CA ALA A 19 4.34 11.43 -13.49
C ALA A 19 3.13 12.29 -13.12
N LEU A 20 2.95 12.56 -11.83
CA LEU A 20 1.77 13.24 -11.28
C LEU A 20 2.10 14.63 -10.71
N GLY A 21 3.39 14.95 -10.53
CA GLY A 21 3.84 16.22 -9.93
C GLY A 21 3.65 16.29 -8.41
N TRP A 22 3.38 15.16 -7.75
CA TRP A 22 3.13 15.11 -6.32
C TRP A 22 4.36 15.45 -5.49
N LEU A 23 4.15 16.22 -4.43
CA LEU A 23 5.13 16.37 -3.36
C LEU A 23 5.21 15.09 -2.52
N PRO A 24 6.30 14.88 -1.75
CA PRO A 24 6.43 13.71 -0.89
C PRO A 24 5.26 13.55 0.09
N ASP A 25 4.69 14.65 0.59
CA ASP A 25 3.58 14.63 1.53
C ASP A 25 2.29 14.06 0.89
N GLU A 26 1.98 14.48 -0.36
CA GLU A 26 0.83 13.97 -1.11
C GLU A 26 0.94 12.45 -1.35
N PHE A 27 2.14 11.95 -1.65
CA PHE A 27 2.36 10.51 -1.81
C PHE A 27 2.09 9.73 -0.53
N TRP A 28 2.52 10.24 0.63
CA TRP A 28 2.32 9.55 1.92
C TRP A 28 0.89 9.65 2.45
N GLN A 29 0.14 10.67 2.04
CA GLN A 29 -1.29 10.81 2.36
C GLN A 29 -2.19 9.99 1.43
N ALA A 30 -1.76 9.74 0.19
CA ALA A 30 -2.53 8.97 -0.77
C ALA A 30 -2.63 7.49 -0.35
N THR A 31 -3.85 6.95 -0.44
CA THR A 31 -4.06 5.52 -0.24
C THR A 31 -3.51 4.71 -1.42
N PRO A 32 -3.16 3.42 -1.24
CA PRO A 32 -2.72 2.57 -2.34
C PRO A 32 -3.72 2.47 -3.50
N ALA A 33 -5.03 2.54 -3.20
CA ALA A 33 -6.08 2.51 -4.21
C ALA A 33 -6.11 3.81 -5.04
N GLU A 34 -5.98 4.97 -4.40
CA GLU A 34 -5.90 6.26 -5.08
C GLU A 34 -4.63 6.38 -5.91
N LEU A 35 -3.50 5.89 -5.39
CA LEU A 35 -2.24 5.85 -6.13
C LEU A 35 -2.35 4.98 -7.38
N ALA A 36 -2.92 3.78 -7.26
CA ALA A 36 -3.13 2.90 -8.41
C ALA A 36 -4.05 3.55 -9.46
N ALA A 37 -5.17 4.14 -9.02
CA ALA A 37 -6.09 4.86 -9.91
C ALA A 37 -5.39 6.03 -10.64
N SER A 38 -4.56 6.80 -9.93
CA SER A 38 -3.82 7.94 -10.49
C SER A 38 -2.77 7.50 -11.53
N LEU A 39 -2.21 6.31 -11.37
CA LEU A 39 -1.29 5.70 -12.35
C LEU A 39 -2.02 5.00 -13.52
N GLY A 40 -3.34 5.12 -13.61
CA GLY A 40 -4.16 4.45 -14.63
C GLY A 40 -4.26 2.93 -14.43
N HIS A 41 -3.91 2.43 -13.25
CA HIS A 41 -4.11 1.04 -12.88
C HIS A 41 -5.49 0.88 -12.24
N SER A 42 -6.32 0.00 -12.82
CA SER A 42 -7.51 -0.46 -12.12
C SER A 42 -7.05 -1.37 -10.97
N ALA A 43 -6.94 -0.82 -9.76
CA ALA A 43 -6.66 -1.63 -8.59
C ALA A 43 -7.81 -2.62 -8.40
N THR A 44 -7.60 -3.88 -8.77
CA THR A 44 -8.25 -4.97 -8.03
C THR A 44 -7.82 -4.78 -6.59
N SER A 45 -8.78 -4.50 -5.71
CA SER A 45 -8.52 -4.49 -4.27
C SER A 45 -7.85 -5.82 -3.93
N ALA A 46 -6.55 -5.77 -3.64
CA ALA A 46 -5.89 -6.89 -2.99
C ALA A 46 -6.62 -7.03 -1.66
N GLY A 47 -7.49 -8.04 -1.56
CA GLY A 47 -8.40 -8.21 -0.44
C GLY A 47 -7.65 -8.03 0.87
N GLY A 48 -8.12 -7.08 1.69
CA GLY A 48 -7.62 -6.95 3.05
C GLY A 48 -7.84 -8.25 3.83
N LEU A 49 -7.11 -8.39 4.94
CA LEU A 49 -7.32 -9.49 5.89
C LEU A 49 -8.81 -9.58 6.24
N GLY A 50 -9.43 -10.73 5.94
CA GLY A 50 -10.81 -11.00 6.26
C GLY A 50 -10.99 -11.15 7.77
N ARG A 51 -12.25 -11.13 8.22
CA ARG A 51 -12.58 -11.40 9.63
C ARG A 51 -12.02 -12.76 10.08
N ASP A 52 -12.17 -13.78 9.24
CA ASP A 52 -11.63 -15.13 9.44
C ASP A 52 -10.10 -15.14 9.58
N ASP A 53 -9.38 -14.37 8.76
CA ASP A 53 -7.92 -14.31 8.85
C ASP A 53 -7.45 -13.65 10.16
N LEU A 54 -8.19 -12.64 10.62
CA LEU A 54 -7.91 -11.97 11.90
C LEU A 54 -8.22 -12.89 13.09
N GLU A 55 -9.33 -13.63 13.05
CA GLU A 55 -9.72 -14.57 14.09
C GLU A 55 -8.67 -15.69 14.24
N ARG A 56 -8.20 -16.24 13.12
CA ARG A 56 -7.11 -17.22 13.10
C ARG A 56 -5.80 -16.70 13.69
N LEU A 57 -5.50 -15.41 13.49
CA LEU A 57 -4.33 -14.77 14.08
C LEU A 57 -4.46 -14.70 15.60
N MET A 58 -5.61 -14.26 16.10
CA MET A 58 -5.88 -14.17 17.55
C MET A 58 -5.82 -15.53 18.25
N GLU A 59 -6.34 -16.59 17.62
CA GLU A 59 -6.26 -17.96 18.15
C GLU A 59 -4.82 -18.48 18.23
N SER A 60 -3.97 -18.09 17.27
CA SER A 60 -2.56 -18.52 17.23
C SER A 60 -1.66 -17.86 18.28
N GLU A 61 -2.04 -16.67 18.77
CA GLU A 61 -1.26 -15.92 19.77
C GLU A 61 -1.63 -16.30 21.22
N ASN A 62 -2.79 -16.93 21.41
CA ASN A 62 -3.34 -17.28 22.73
C ASN A 62 -3.17 -18.77 23.09
N GLY A 63 -2.45 -19.55 22.27
CA GLY A 63 -2.21 -20.99 22.42
C GLY A 63 -0.80 -21.36 22.87
#